data_AF-A0A4U9V5U8-F1
#
_entry.id   AF-A0A4U9V5U8-F1
#
_cell.length_a   1.000
_cell.length_b   1.000
_cell.length_c   1.000
_cell.angle_alpha   90.00
_cell.angle_beta   90.00
_cell.angle_gamma   90.00
#
_symmetry.space_group_name_H-M   'P 1'
#
loop_
_entity.id
_entity.type
_entity.pdbx_description
1 polymer ?
#
loop_
_entity_poly.entity_id
_entity_poly.type
_entity_poly.pdbx_seq_one_letter_code
_entity_poly.pdbx_strand_id
1 'polypeptide(L)' 'MPPFGWRLNDQQVADVVNFIRSSWGNNAKAISASDVADVRKDRSIIRDEKAMGSSAVPEPVGAK' A
#
# COMPACT_ATOMS: atom_id res chain seq x y z
N MET A 1 -6.05 1.22 14.18
CA MET A 1 -5.05 0.25 13.66
C MET A 1 -3.73 0.99 13.50
N PRO A 2 -2.60 0.41 13.90
CA PRO A 2 -1.28 0.97 13.64
C PRO A 2 -1.01 1.05 12.12
N PRO A 3 -0.23 2.05 11.66
CA PRO A 3 0.13 2.19 10.26
C PRO A 3 1.20 1.17 9.85
N PHE A 4 1.01 0.55 8.68
CA PHE A 4 1.94 -0.43 8.09
C PHE A 4 2.81 0.15 6.97
N GLY A 5 2.72 1.47 6.71
CA GLY A 5 3.41 2.12 5.58
C GLY A 5 4.94 2.07 5.64
N TRP A 6 5.52 1.79 6.82
CA TRP A 6 6.96 1.57 7.00
C TRP A 6 7.41 0.15 6.62
N ARG A 7 6.49 -0.81 6.50
CA ARG A 7 6.80 -2.25 6.44
C ARG A 7 6.41 -2.91 5.12
N LEU A 8 5.50 -2.31 4.36
CA LEU A 8 5.03 -2.83 3.08
C LEU A 8 5.30 -1.82 1.97
N ASN A 9 5.83 -2.29 0.85
CA ASN A 9 5.96 -1.49 -0.36
C ASN A 9 4.59 -1.34 -1.08
N ASP A 10 4.51 -0.46 -2.07
CA ASP A 10 3.25 -0.14 -2.75
C ASP A 10 2.65 -1.36 -3.47
N GLN A 11 3.50 -2.21 -4.04
CA GLN A 11 3.10 -3.42 -4.74
C GLN A 11 2.48 -4.45 -3.77
N GLN A 12 3.12 -4.69 -2.63
CA GLN A 12 2.62 -5.60 -1.60
C GLN A 12 1.27 -5.12 -1.04
N VAL A 13 1.10 -3.82 -0.85
CA VAL A 13 -0.19 -3.25 -0.43
C VAL A 13 -1.24 -3.47 -1.52
N ALA A 14 -0.92 -3.23 -2.80
CA ALA A 14 -1.83 -3.47 -3.90
C ALA A 14 -2.26 -4.94 -3.98
N ASP A 15 -1.33 -5.88 -3.80
CA ASP A 15 -1.58 -7.32 -3.85
C ASP A 15 -2.50 -7.79 -2.70
N VAL A 16 -2.24 -7.34 -1.47
CA VAL A 16 -3.08 -7.66 -0.30
C VAL A 16 -4.48 -7.09 -0.47
N VAL A 17 -4.60 -5.84 -0.93
CA VAL A 17 -5.90 -5.21 -1.15
C VAL A 17 -6.65 -5.93 -2.27
N ASN A 18 -5.98 -6.30 -3.36
CA ASN A 18 -6.57 -7.07 -4.45
C ASN A 18 -7.07 -8.45 -3.98
N PHE A 19 -6.29 -9.14 -3.13
CA PHE A 19 -6.69 -10.42 -2.54
C PHE A 19 -7.94 -10.30 -1.65
N ILE A 20 -8.00 -9.28 -0.78
CA ILE A 20 -9.17 -9.03 0.08
C ILE A 20 -10.37 -8.65 -0.79
N ARG A 21 -10.15 -7.86 -1.83
CA ARG A 21 -11.20 -7.31 -2.68
C ARG A 21 -11.75 -8.29 -3.70
N SER A 22 -11.00 -9.34 -4.07
CA SER A 22 -11.50 -10.49 -4.83
C SER A 22 -12.13 -11.57 -3.95
N SER A 23 -11.87 -11.52 -2.64
CA SER A 23 -12.52 -12.38 -1.67
C SER A 23 -14.00 -12.01 -1.52
N TRP A 24 -14.79 -12.97 -1.04
CA TRP A 24 -16.22 -12.81 -0.77
C TRP A 24 -17.07 -12.46 -2.01
N GLY A 25 -16.64 -12.90 -3.20
CA GLY A 25 -17.41 -12.75 -4.45
C GLY A 25 -17.43 -11.33 -5.01
N ASN A 26 -16.61 -10.42 -4.48
CA ASN A 26 -16.55 -9.05 -4.94
C ASN A 26 -15.71 -8.95 -6.24
N ASN A 27 -16.29 -8.33 -7.27
CA ASN A 27 -15.72 -8.20 -8.62
C ASN A 27 -15.34 -6.75 -8.92
N ALA A 28 -14.54 -6.13 -8.05
CA ALA A 28 -14.06 -4.78 -8.28
C ALA A 28 -12.84 -4.75 -9.24
N LYS A 29 -12.48 -3.57 -9.75
CA LYS A 29 -11.31 -3.35 -10.63
C LYS A 29 -9.97 -3.50 -9.89
N ALA A 30 -9.01 -4.18 -10.52
CA ALA A 30 -7.63 -4.32 -10.03
C ALA A 30 -7.02 -2.97 -9.62
N ILE A 31 -6.45 -2.91 -8.42
CA ILE A 31 -5.68 -1.78 -7.91
C ILE A 31 -4.22 -2.01 -8.27
N SER A 32 -3.57 -0.99 -8.83
CA SER A 32 -2.15 -1.00 -9.18
C SER A 32 -1.30 -0.38 -8.07
N ALA A 33 0.01 -0.63 -8.09
CA ALA A 33 0.95 0.04 -7.18
C ALA A 33 0.93 1.57 -7.32
N SER A 34 0.67 2.09 -8.53
CA SER A 34 0.54 3.52 -8.78
C SER A 34 -0.64 4.13 -8.04
N ASP A 35 -1.79 3.44 -8.03
CA ASP A 35 -2.97 3.88 -7.28
C ASP A 35 -2.67 3.97 -5.77
N VAL A 36 -1.87 3.03 -5.23
CA VAL A 36 -1.42 3.05 -3.84
C VAL A 36 -0.47 4.22 -3.57
N ALA A 37 0.46 4.47 -4.49
CA ALA A 37 1.40 5.60 -4.38
C ALA A 37 0.68 6.95 -4.41
N ASP A 38 -0.37 7.08 -5.22
CA ASP A 38 -1.18 8.30 -5.30
C ASP A 38 -1.96 8.53 -3.99
N VAL A 39 -2.57 7.49 -3.42
CA VAL A 39 -3.22 7.56 -2.10
C VAL A 39 -2.23 7.88 -0.98
N ARG A 40 -1.00 7.38 -1.07
CA ARG A 40 0.07 7.68 -0.09
C ARG A 40 0.48 9.15 -0.10
N LYS A 41 0.34 9.84 -1.22
CA LYS A 41 0.63 11.27 -1.39
C LYS A 41 -0.58 12.15 -1.13
N ASP A 42 -1.77 11.57 -1.02
CA ASP A 42 -3.00 12.32 -0.76
C ASP A 42 -3.01 12.83 0.68
N ARG A 43 -2.66 14.11 0.81
CA ARG A 43 -2.57 14.83 2.09
C ARG A 43 -3.92 15.04 2.78
N SER A 44 -5.03 14.83 2.07
CA SER A 44 -6.37 14.92 2.64
C SER A 44 -6.73 13.66 3.45
N ILE A 45 -6.19 12.51 3.03
CA ILE A 45 -6.36 11.21 3.71
C ILE A 45 -5.20 10.96 4.68
N ILE A 46 -3.97 11.31 4.29
CA ILE A 46 -2.77 11.17 5.10
C ILE A 46 -2.31 12.56 5.54
N ARG A 47 -2.78 12.96 6.72
CA ARG A 47 -2.43 14.27 7.31
C ARG A 47 -0.96 14.38 7.69
N ASP A 48 -0.31 13.24 7.95
CA ASP A 48 1.08 13.18 8.37
C ASP A 48 1.77 11.94 7.77
N GLU A 49 2.67 12.16 6.82
CA GLU A 49 3.44 11.12 6.12
C GLU A 49 4.37 10.36 7.09
N LYS A 50 4.87 11.03 8.13
CA LYS A 50 5.68 10.39 9.18
C LYS A 50 4.82 9.51 10.08
N ALA A 51 3.56 9.85 10.30
CA ALA A 51 2.63 8.99 11.03
C ALA A 51 2.37 7.68 10.28
N MET A 52 2.46 7.67 8.94
CA MET A 52 2.38 6.45 8.13
C MET A 52 3.70 5.67 8.04
N GLY A 53 4.79 6.23 8.57
CA GLY A 53 6.06 5.53 8.80
C GLY A 53 7.07 5.57 7.65
N SER A 54 7.06 6.56 6.76
CA SER A 54 8.06 6.58 5.68
C SER A 54 9.34 7.35 6.02
N SER A 55 10.46 6.62 5.99
CA SER A 55 11.74 7.07 5.45
C SER A 55 12.51 5.79 5.07
N ALA A 56 12.41 5.38 3.81
CA ALA A 56 12.95 4.14 3.24
C ALA A 56 12.30 2.83 3.74
N VAL A 57 11.29 2.34 3.02
CA VAL A 57 11.04 0.89 2.99
C VAL A 57 12.27 0.29 2.30
N PRO A 58 13.04 -0.61 2.94
CA PRO A 58 14.17 -1.24 2.28
C PRO A 58 13.67 -1.95 1.02
N GLU A 59 14.34 -1.74 -0.11
CA GLU A 59 14.06 -2.56 -1.29
C GLU A 59 14.16 -4.06 -0.91
N PRO A 60 13.29 -4.92 -1.44
CA PRO A 60 13.26 -6.31 -1.06
C PRO A 60 14.63 -6.95 -1.33
N VAL A 61 15.35 -7.27 -0.25
CA VAL A 61 16.59 -8.04 -0.30
C VAL A 61 16.22 -9.47 -0.69
N GLY A 62 16.23 -9.80 -1.99
CA GLY A 62 16.00 -11.17 -2.41
C GLY A 62 15.56 -11.45 -3.85
N ALA A 63 15.58 -10.50 -4.78
CA ALA A 63 15.46 -10.83 -6.20
C ALA A 63 16.83 -11.19 -6.78
N LYS A 64 17.20 -12.47 -6.68
CA LYS A 64 18.22 -13.10 -7.53
C LYS A 64 17.63 -14.37 -8.14
#